data_AF-A0A496KYV6-F1
#
_entry.id   AF-A0A496KYV6-F1
#
_cell.length_a   1.000
_cell.length_b   1.000
_cell.length_c   1.000
_cell.angle_alpha   90.00
_cell.angle_beta   90.00
_cell.angle_gamma   90.00
#
_symmetry.space_group_name_H-M   'P 1'
#
loop_
_entity.id
_entity.type
_entity.pdbx_description
1 polymer ?
#
loop_
_entity_poly.entity_id
_entity_poly.type
_entity_poly.pdbx_seq_one_letter_code
_entity_poly.pdbx_strand_id
1 'polypeptide(L)' 'MDIPFEHKQYAHCENGATSNLLAFYGLKLSEPMIFGIGSGLLFFYLPWLKVNSAPGV' A
#
# COMPACT_ATOMS: atom_id res chain seq x y z
N MET A 1 30.76 0.04 8.73
CA MET A 1 29.72 0.37 9.71
C MET A 1 28.57 -0.55 9.40
N ASP A 2 28.37 -1.57 10.23
CA ASP A 2 27.30 -2.54 10.05
C ASP A 2 26.01 -2.00 10.68
N ILE A 3 24.94 -1.98 9.89
CA ILE A 3 23.62 -1.57 10.34
C ILE A 3 22.86 -2.85 10.69
N PRO A 4 22.31 -3.00 11.91
CA PRO A 4 21.54 -4.18 12.30
C PRO A 4 20.15 -4.15 11.65
N PHE A 5 20.10 -4.33 10.33
CA PHE A 5 18.89 -4.29 9.53
C PHE A 5 18.33 -5.71 9.33
N GLU A 6 17.14 -5.97 9.85
CA GLU A 6 16.41 -7.23 9.64
C GLU A 6 15.64 -7.14 8.33
N HIS A 7 16.09 -7.84 7.28
CA HIS A 7 15.37 -7.90 6.02
C HIS A 7 14.23 -8.93 6.08
N LYS A 8 13.00 -8.48 5.77
CA LYS A 8 11.84 -9.37 5.56
C LYS A 8 11.46 -9.36 4.08
N GLN A 9 11.22 -10.55 3.54
CA GLN A 9 10.81 -10.74 2.16
C GLN A 9 9.31 -10.51 2.00
N TYR A 10 8.95 -9.78 0.94
CA TYR A 10 7.58 -9.38 0.61
C TYR A 10 7.30 -9.62 -0.89
N ALA A 11 6.04 -9.60 -1.29
CA ALA A 11 5.66 -9.87 -2.68
C ALA A 11 5.94 -8.70 -3.63
N HIS A 12 5.79 -7.46 -3.15
CA HIS A 12 6.00 -6.23 -3.93
C HIS A 12 7.24 -5.50 -3.43
N CYS A 13 8.13 -5.13 -4.36
CA CYS A 13 9.42 -4.53 -4.04
C CYS A 13 9.28 -3.20 -3.29
N GLU A 14 8.37 -2.33 -3.74
CA GLU A 14 8.14 -0.99 -3.19
C GLU A 14 7.56 -1.05 -1.78
N ASN A 15 6.54 -1.91 -1.60
CA ASN A 15 5.90 -2.09 -0.31
C ASN A 15 6.84 -2.78 0.67
N GLY A 16 7.61 -3.77 0.21
CA GLY A 16 8.59 -4.47 1.03
C GLY A 16 9.75 -3.59 1.46
N ALA A 17 10.26 -2.74 0.56
CA ALA A 17 11.29 -1.76 0.89
C ALA A 17 10.77 -0.76 1.94
N THR A 18 9.56 -0.23 1.76
CA THR A 18 8.95 0.72 2.68
C THR A 18 8.63 0.08 4.04
N SER A 19 8.07 -1.13 4.04
CA SER A 19 7.76 -1.90 5.26
C SER A 19 9.02 -2.19 6.07
N ASN A 20 10.11 -2.65 5.42
CA ASN A 20 11.38 -2.91 6.09
C ASN A 20 12.03 -1.61 6.62
N LEU A 21 11.97 -0.51 5.85
CA LEU A 21 12.51 0.78 6.28
C LEU A 21 11.79 1.29 7.53
N LEU A 22 10.46 1.29 7.52
CA LEU A 22 9.67 1.75 8.66
C LEU A 22 9.85 0.85 9.88
N ALA A 23 9.93 -0.48 9.67
CA ALA A 23 10.21 -1.43 10.74
C ALA A 23 11.59 -1.18 11.39
N PHE A 24 12.60 -0.83 10.59
CA PHE A 24 13.93 -0.44 11.10
C PHE A 24 13.88 0.78 12.02
N TYR A 25 12.97 1.74 11.77
CA TYR A 25 12.71 2.89 12.65
C TYR A 25 11.67 2.61 13.76
N GLY A 26 11.27 1.35 13.98
CA GLY A 26 10.36 0.95 15.04
C GLY A 26 8.86 0.95 14.67
N LEU A 27 8.51 1.33 13.45
CA LEU A 27 7.12 1.34 12.95
C LEU A 27 6.81 0.05 12.19
N LYS A 28 6.23 -0.93 12.89
CA LYS A 28 5.90 -2.24 12.31
C LYS A 28 4.61 -2.18 11.50
N LEU A 29 4.72 -1.92 10.20
CA LEU A 29 3.60 -1.96 9.27
C LEU A 29 3.70 -3.18 8.34
N SER A 30 2.59 -3.89 8.16
CA SER A 30 2.48 -5.00 7.21
C SER A 30 2.38 -4.50 5.76
N GLU A 31 2.74 -5.36 4.81
CA GLU A 31 2.66 -5.05 3.38
C GLU A 31 1.27 -4.56 2.93
N PRO A 32 0.13 -5.14 3.39
CA PRO A 32 -1.21 -4.61 3.08
C PRO A 32 -1.49 -3.22 3.67
N MET A 33 -0.94 -2.89 4.86
CA MET A 33 -1.11 -1.55 5.43
C MET A 33 -0.32 -0.51 4.64
N ILE A 34 0.92 -0.82 4.25
CA ILE A 34 1.71 0.03 3.34
C ILE A 34 0.97 0.18 2.00
N PHE A 35 0.37 -0.89 1.49
CA PHE A 35 -0.42 -0.86 0.25
C PHE A 35 -1.61 0.08 0.37
N GLY A 36 -2.38 -0.02 1.45
CA GLY A 36 -3.54 0.84 1.69
C GLY A 36 -3.20 2.30 1.98
N ILE A 37 -2.10 2.58 2.69
CA ILE A 37 -1.64 3.95 2.95
C ILE A 37 -1.03 4.57 1.68
N GLY A 38 -0.31 3.77 0.89
CA GLY A 38 0.26 4.18 -0.39
C GLY A 38 -0.77 4.30 -1.51
N SER A 39 -1.92 3.62 -1.40
CA SER A 39 -3.03 3.81 -2.33
C SER A 39 -3.67 5.16 -2.05
N GLY A 40 -3.31 6.18 -2.84
CA GLY A 40 -3.96 7.49 -2.77
C GLY A 40 -5.48 7.41 -2.97
N LEU A 41 -6.19 8.50 -2.69
CA LEU A 41 -7.62 8.63 -2.98
C LEU A 41 -7.86 8.37 -4.48
N LEU A 42 -8.42 7.21 -4.80
CA LEU A 42 -8.75 6.81 -6.16
C LEU A 42 -10.18 7.26 -6.45
N PHE A 43 -10.32 8.36 -7.20
CA PHE A 43 -11.62 8.86 -7.63
C PHE A 43 -11.80 8.59 -9.13
N PHE A 44 -12.79 7.77 -9.48
CA PHE A 44 -13.23 7.56 -10.86
C PHE A 44 -14.58 8.23 -11.07
N TYR A 45 -14.60 9.33 -11.84
CA TYR A 45 -15.84 9.90 -12.36
C TYR A 45 -16.16 9.25 -13.71
N LEU A 46 -17.06 8.27 -13.69
CA LEU A 46 -17.50 7.53 -14.88
C LEU A 46 -18.98 7.84 -15.17
N PRO A 47 -19.30 8.99 -15.79
CA PRO A 47 -20.69 9.44 -15.98
C PRO A 47 -21.54 8.50 -16.86
N TRP A 48 -20.90 7.58 -17.58
CA TRP A 48 -21.56 6.63 -18.50
C TRP A 48 -21.60 5.20 -17.98
N LEU A 49 -20.99 4.91 -16.82
CA LEU A 49 -20.99 3.57 -16.26
C LEU A 49 -22.27 3.36 -15.42
N LYS A 50 -23.16 2.48 -15.90
CA LYS A 50 -24.37 2.07 -15.17
C LYS A 50 -24.09 0.74 -14.47
N VAL A 51 -24.26 0.69 -13.15
CA VAL A 51 -24.22 -0.56 -12.37
C VAL A 51 -25.67 -0.94 -12.07
N ASN A 52 -26.11 -2.14 -12.44
CA ASN A 52 -27.50 -2.58 -12.26
C ASN A 52 -28.55 -1.61 -12.85
N SER A 53 -28.26 -1.00 -14.01
CA SER A 53 -29.11 0.02 -14.64
C SER A 53 -29.31 1.31 -13.84
N ALA A 54 -28.60 1.49 -12.72
CA ALA A 54 -28.59 2.71 -11.93
C ALA A 54 -27.21 3.40 -12.01
N PRO A 55 -27.14 4.73 -11.87
CA PRO A 55 -25.86 5.40 -11.61
C PRO A 55 -25.31 4.86 -10.29
N GLY A 56 -24.08 4.34 -10.31
CA GLY A 56 -23.41 3.94 -9.07
C GLY A 56 -23.12 5.18 -8.22
N VAL A 57 -23.88 5.32 -7.14
CA VAL A 57 -23.49 6.07 -5.93
C VAL A 57 -23.05 5.08 -4.87
#